data_AF-A0A352JPJ2-F1
#
_entry.id   AF-A0A352JPJ2-F1
#
_cell.length_a   1.000
_cell.length_b   1.000
_cell.length_c   1.000
_cell.angle_alpha   90.00
_cell.angle_beta   90.00
_cell.angle_gamma   90.00
#
_symmetry.space_group_name_H-M   'P 1'
#
loop_
_entity.id
_entity.type
_entity.pdbx_description
1 polymer ?
#
loop_
_entity_poly.entity_id
_entity_poly.type
_entity_poly.pdbx_seq_one_letter_code
_entity_poly.pdbx_strand_id
1 'polypeptide(L)' 'MLFLQNITSYSNVKTSNFYRWTHIGFIPHVKLGRFVRFKEHDVLKWIELKSNNGRTTKNIDIH' A
#
# COMPACT_ATOMS: atom_id res chain seq x y z
N MET A 1 -10.35 12.10 4.28
CA MET A 1 -9.08 12.16 3.52
C MET A 1 -7.95 11.94 4.51
N LEU A 2 -7.32 10.75 4.52
CA LEU A 2 -6.33 10.41 5.54
C LEU A 2 -4.90 10.61 5.03
N PHE A 3 -4.01 10.94 5.97
CA PHE A 3 -2.58 11.07 5.74
C PHE A 3 -1.92 9.67 5.72
N LEU A 4 -0.84 9.52 4.94
CA LEU A 4 -0.13 8.25 4.74
C LEU A 4 0.24 7.57 6.07
N GLN A 5 0.54 8.37 7.09
CA GLN A 5 0.91 7.91 8.43
C GLN A 5 -0.18 7.05 9.08
N ASN A 6 -1.45 7.43 8.95
CA ASN A 6 -2.56 6.66 9.54
C ASN A 6 -2.70 5.29 8.85
N ILE A 7 -2.54 5.24 7.52
CA ILE A 7 -2.61 3.98 6.75
C ILE A 7 -1.46 3.04 7.15
N THR A 8 -0.26 3.57 7.36
CA THR A 8 0.90 2.79 7.81
C THR A 8 0.81 2.29 9.26
N SER A 9 -0.10 2.83 10.08
CA SER A 9 -0.36 2.28 11.42
C SER A 9 -1.25 1.04 11.35
N TYR A 10 -2.15 0.97 10.37
CA TYR A 10 -3.05 -0.17 10.17
C TYR A 10 -2.41 -1.30 9.35
N SER A 11 -1.51 -0.96 8.43
CA SER A 11 -0.71 -1.95 7.70
C SER A 11 0.68 -2.04 8.33
N ASN A 12 1.19 -3.23 8.65
CA ASN A 12 2.58 -3.47 9.11
C ASN A 12 3.66 -3.16 8.04
N VAL A 13 3.41 -2.17 7.18
CA VAL A 13 4.21 -1.79 6.02
C VAL A 13 4.83 -0.42 6.29
N LYS A 14 6.14 -0.35 6.12
CA LYS A 14 6.91 0.89 6.26
C LYS A 14 6.43 1.96 5.27
N THR A 15 6.42 3.21 5.71
CA THR A 15 6.08 4.41 4.91
C THR A 15 6.88 4.50 3.61
N SER A 16 8.14 4.05 3.64
CA SER A 16 9.02 3.99 2.46
C SER A 16 8.50 3.08 1.35
N ASN A 17 7.84 1.97 1.69
CA ASN A 17 7.23 1.08 0.69
C ASN A 17 6.03 1.76 0.00
N PHE A 18 5.23 2.54 0.73
CA PHE A 18 4.14 3.31 0.14
C PHE A 18 4.64 4.35 -0.86
N TYR A 19 5.71 5.09 -0.51
CA TYR A 19 6.34 6.01 -1.46
C TYR A 19 6.87 5.28 -2.70
N ARG A 20 7.56 4.15 -2.51
CA ARG A 20 8.04 3.34 -3.64
C ARG A 20 6.88 2.88 -4.53
N TRP A 21 5.81 2.33 -3.95
CA TRP A 21 4.62 1.89 -4.68
C TRP A 21 3.93 3.02 -5.42
N THR A 22 3.94 4.22 -4.86
CA THR A 22 3.42 5.41 -5.52
C THR A 22 4.24 5.76 -6.76
N HIS A 23 5.58 5.76 -6.65
CA HIS A 23 6.47 6.05 -7.77
C HIS A 23 6.29 5.06 -8.93
N ILE A 24 6.06 3.78 -8.63
CA ILE A 24 5.85 2.73 -9.64
C ILE A 24 4.38 2.58 -10.06
N GLY A 25 3.46 3.40 -9.54
CA GLY A 25 2.02 3.32 -9.87
C GLY A 25 1.31 2.06 -9.35
N PHE A 26 1.87 1.38 -8.35
CA PHE A 26 1.37 0.10 -7.84
C PHE A 26 0.21 0.24 -6.83
N ILE A 27 0.12 1.38 -6.16
CA ILE A 27 -0.94 1.69 -5.19
C ILE A 27 -1.87 2.77 -5.75
N PRO A 28 -3.20 2.70 -5.49
CA PRO A 28 -4.14 3.75 -5.86
C PRO A 28 -3.75 5.08 -5.23
N HIS A 29 -3.49 6.09 -6.05
CA HIS A 29 -3.09 7.40 -5.60
C HIS A 29 -3.60 8.49 -6.55
N VAL A 30 -3.74 9.70 -6.02
CA VAL A 30 -4.12 10.89 -6.78
C VAL A 30 -2.97 11.89 -6.73
N LYS A 31 -2.43 12.27 -7.88
CA LYS A 31 -1.40 13.31 -7.99
C LYS A 31 -2.06 14.69 -8.03
N LEU A 32 -1.66 15.57 -7.12
CA LEU A 32 -2.05 16.98 -7.08
C LEU A 32 -0.78 17.82 -7.18
N GLY A 33 -0.35 18.09 -8.41
CA GLY A 33 0.95 18.71 -8.69
C GLY A 33 2.09 17.86 -8.15
N ARG A 34 2.93 18.44 -7.27
CA ARG A 34 4.05 17.73 -6.61
C ARG A 34 3.62 16.83 -5.44
N PHE A 35 2.37 16.92 -5.01
CA PHE A 35 1.88 16.17 -3.86
C PHE A 35 1.12 14.92 -4.29
N VAL A 36 1.26 13.87 -3.48
CA VAL A 36 0.48 12.64 -3.65
C VAL A 36 -0.52 12.54 -2.53
N ARG A 37 -1.78 12.27 -2.90
CA ARG A 37 -2.88 12.00 -1.98
C ARG A 37 -3.36 10.57 -2.15
N PHE A 38 -3.94 10.05 -1.08
CA PHE A 38 -4.53 8.72 -1.04
C PHE A 38 -5.97 8.85 -0.59
N LYS A 39 -6.87 8.21 -1.32
CA LYS A 39 -8.24 8.00 -0.84
C LYS A 39 -8.20 6.75 0.02
N GLU A 40 -8.55 6.91 1.30
CA GLU A 40 -8.52 5.82 2.27
C GLU A 40 -9.32 4.61 1.78
N HIS A 41 -10.56 4.83 1.32
CA HIS A 41 -11.41 3.76 0.79
C HIS A 41 -10.74 2.97 -0.35
N ASP A 42 -10.10 3.65 -1.30
CA ASP A 42 -9.45 3.00 -2.43
C ASP A 42 -8.22 2.20 -2.00
N VAL A 43 -7.44 2.73 -1.05
CA VAL A 43 -6.28 2.03 -0.50
C VAL A 43 -6.71 0.83 0.32
N LEU A 44 -7.70 0.96 1.21
CA LEU A 44 -8.23 -0.15 1.99
C LEU A 44 -8.79 -1.25 1.09
N LYS A 45 -9.60 -0.89 0.10
CA LYS A 45 -10.13 -1.84 -0.89
C LYS A 45 -9.02 -2.52 -1.67
N TRP A 46 -7.98 -1.79 -2.07
CA TRP A 46 -6.82 -2.38 -2.74
C TRP A 46 -6.04 -3.34 -1.83
N ILE A 47 -5.86 -3.00 -0.55
CA ILE A 47 -5.23 -3.90 0.44
C ILE A 47 -6.07 -5.17 0.58
N GLU A 48 -7.40 -5.05 0.71
CA GLU A 48 -8.32 -6.19 0.84
C GLU A 48 -8.26 -7.10 -0.41
N LEU A 49 -8.30 -6.52 -1.60
CA LEU A 49 -8.14 -7.26 -2.87
C LEU A 49 -6.78 -7.96 -2.97
N LYS A 50 -5.70 -7.35 -2.47
CA LYS A 50 -4.37 -7.96 -2.46
C LYS A 50 -4.16 -8.97 -1.33
N SER A 51 -4.89 -8.83 -0.22
CA SER A 51 -4.93 -9.80 0.87
C SER A 51 -5.61 -11.09 0.43
N ASN A 52 -6.70 -10.99 -0.33
CA ASN A 52 -7.36 -12.17 -0.92
C ASN A 52 -6.53 -12.83 -2.03
N ASN A 53 -5.69 -12.06 -2.74
CA ASN A 53 -4.67 -12.59 -3.64
C ASN A 53 -3.35 -12.91 -2.92
N GLY A 54 -3.41 -13.26 -1.62
CA GLY A 54 -2.28 -13.67 -0.81
C GLY A 54 -1.40 -14.69 -1.54
N ARG A 55 -0.11 -14.36 -1.59
CA ARG A 55 0.98 -15.10 -2.26
C ARG A 55 0.82 -16.64 -2.23
N THR A 56 0.81 -17.26 -3.41
CA THR A 56 1.31 -18.64 -3.61
C THR A 56 2.85 -18.64 -3.57
N THR A 57 3.47 -18.04 -2.56
CA THR A 57 4.94 -18.13 -2.42
C THR A 57 5.25 -19.30 -1.53
N LYS A 58 5.71 -20.35 -2.22
CA LYS A 58 6.37 -21.56 -1.72
C LYS A 58 7.16 -21.31 -0.43
N ASN A 59 7.04 -22.30 0.46
CA ASN A 59 7.89 -22.64 1.59
C ASN A 59 9.25 -21.91 1.58
N ILE A 60 9.45 -21.02 2.56
CA ILE A 60 10.77 -20.50 2.89
C ILE A 60 11.29 -21.44 3.98
N ASP A 61 12.13 -22.37 3.56
CA ASP A 61 12.90 -23.24 4.44
C ASP A 61 13.82 -22.35 5.30
N ILE A 62 13.65 -22.41 6.63
CA ILE A 62 14.54 -21.79 7.60
C ILE A 62 15.43 -22.91 8.15
N HIS A 63 16.66 -22.95 7.65
CA HIS A 63 17.75 -23.75 8.18
C HIS A 63 18.36 -23.07 9.42
#